data_AF-A0A9J5YQ86-F1
#
_entry.id   AF-A0A9J5YQ86-F1
#
_cell.length_a   1.000
_cell.length_b   1.000
_cell.length_c   1.000
_cell.angle_alpha   90.00
_cell.angle_beta   90.00
_cell.angle_gamma   90.00
#
_symmetry.space_group_name_H-M   'P 1'
#
loop_
_entity.id
_entity.type
_entity.pdbx_description
1 polymer ?
#
loop_
_entity_poly.entity_id
_entity_poly.type
_entity_poly.pdbx_seq_one_letter_code
_entity_poly.pdbx_strand_id
1 'polypeptide(L)'
;MISDGYAWIITDVLTSLLDSVDTSVIESSIHRANLTGDADQKGDAARDESLASKVEEEIRQEYPDIDIVEFNVFGLWAYDGITSLAKAVEKVVGTAIPKFKKTYNREYLTDLDALGTSELGSLLLHSMQNTALKTGLSGDFRIVDGELQPSPYRIVNIIGKAEKNIGF
;
A
#
# COMPACT_ATOMS: atom_id res chain seq x y z
N MET A 1 -8.89 -26.36 15.93
CA MET A 1 -9.35 -25.81 14.63
C MET A 1 -10.73 -25.23 14.89
N ILE A 2 -11.01 -24.03 14.39
CA ILE A 2 -12.33 -23.38 14.34
C ILE A 2 -13.47 -24.33 14.75
N SER A 3 -14.02 -24.11 15.94
CA SER A 3 -15.08 -24.95 16.50
C SER A 3 -16.16 -24.07 17.09
N ASP A 4 -17.36 -24.63 17.21
CA ASP A 4 -18.50 -23.93 17.81
C ASP A 4 -18.14 -23.32 19.18
N GLY A 5 -18.49 -22.06 19.38
CA GLY A 5 -18.20 -21.29 20.60
C GLY A 5 -16.96 -20.40 20.54
N TYR A 6 -16.20 -20.38 19.44
CA TYR A 6 -15.04 -19.50 19.23
C TYR A 6 -15.28 -18.50 18.10
N ALA A 7 -14.76 -17.28 18.25
CA ALA A 7 -14.74 -16.25 17.22
C ALA A 7 -13.29 -15.86 16.91
N TRP A 8 -13.02 -15.51 15.65
CA TRP A 8 -11.70 -15.06 15.21
C TRP A 8 -11.77 -13.62 14.73
N ILE A 9 -10.77 -12.84 15.12
CA ILE A 9 -10.53 -11.49 14.63
C ILE A 9 -9.20 -11.54 13.90
N ILE A 10 -9.21 -11.16 12.63
CA ILE A 10 -8.00 -11.04 11.83
C ILE A 10 -7.83 -9.59 11.41
N THR A 11 -6.58 -9.15 11.37
CA THR A 11 -6.22 -7.80 10.95
C THR A 11 -5.81 -7.80 9.48
N ASP A 12 -5.91 -6.62 8.86
CA ASP A 12 -5.68 -6.29 7.44
C ASP A 12 -4.61 -7.15 6.71
N VAL A 13 -3.44 -7.31 7.32
CA VAL A 13 -2.30 -8.08 6.77
C VAL A 13 -2.64 -9.53 6.40
N LEU A 14 -3.52 -10.17 7.18
CA LEU A 14 -3.90 -11.57 6.98
C LEU A 14 -5.20 -11.70 6.17
N THR A 15 -6.02 -10.63 6.12
CA THR A 15 -7.27 -10.65 5.34
C THR A 15 -7.02 -10.75 3.85
N SER A 16 -5.92 -10.18 3.36
CA SER A 16 -5.49 -10.29 1.96
C SER A 16 -4.99 -11.67 1.56
N LEU A 17 -4.75 -12.56 2.51
CA LEU A 17 -4.26 -13.91 2.26
C LEU A 17 -5.41 -14.93 2.33
N LEU A 18 -6.61 -14.52 2.72
CA LEU A 18 -7.76 -15.41 2.85
C LEU A 18 -8.25 -15.97 1.52
N ASP A 19 -8.04 -15.26 0.41
CA ASP A 19 -8.42 -15.77 -0.92
C ASP A 19 -7.62 -17.02 -1.32
N SER A 20 -6.48 -17.27 -0.65
CA SER A 20 -5.69 -18.50 -0.80
C SER A 20 -6.09 -19.63 0.18
N VAL A 21 -6.94 -19.34 1.16
CA VAL A 21 -7.38 -20.31 2.17
C VAL A 21 -8.64 -21.02 1.66
N ASP A 22 -8.68 -22.34 1.82
CA ASP A 22 -9.81 -23.16 1.37
C ASP A 22 -11.12 -22.65 1.97
N THR A 23 -12.07 -22.28 1.11
CA THR A 23 -13.39 -21.71 1.47
C THR A 23 -14.15 -22.54 2.50
N SER A 24 -13.88 -23.85 2.59
CA SER A 24 -14.46 -24.75 3.60
C SER A 24 -14.06 -24.41 5.04
N VAL A 25 -12.96 -23.66 5.24
CA VAL A 25 -12.48 -23.19 6.55
C VAL A 25 -13.14 -21.86 6.96
N ILE A 26 -13.66 -21.10 5.98
CA ILE A 26 -14.20 -19.73 6.15
C ILE A 26 -15.68 -19.74 6.62
N GLU A 27 -16.32 -20.92 6.77
CA GLU A 27 -17.69 -21.01 7.29
C GLU A 27 -17.85 -20.51 8.74
N SER A 28 -16.75 -20.26 9.46
CA SER A 28 -16.79 -19.65 10.79
C SER A 28 -16.49 -18.15 10.77
N SER A 29 -17.09 -17.45 11.72
CA SER A 29 -17.13 -16.00 11.89
C SER A 29 -15.75 -15.34 11.95
N ILE A 30 -15.19 -15.03 10.80
CA ILE A 30 -13.96 -14.25 10.66
C ILE A 30 -14.35 -12.79 10.48
N HIS A 31 -13.81 -11.90 11.29
CA HIS A 31 -13.97 -10.46 11.10
C HIS A 31 -12.84 -9.91 10.22
N ARG A 32 -13.13 -9.28 9.08
CA ARG A 32 -12.12 -8.58 8.24
C ARG A 32 -12.07 -7.10 8.60
N ALA A 33 -10.88 -6.51 8.51
CA ALA A 33 -10.71 -5.07 8.44
C ALA A 33 -10.20 -4.75 7.04
N ASN A 34 -11.04 -4.21 6.17
CA ASN A 34 -10.60 -3.75 4.84
C ASN A 34 -10.30 -2.26 4.93
N LEU A 35 -9.17 -1.82 4.39
CA LEU A 35 -8.99 -0.41 4.05
C LEU A 35 -9.95 -0.09 2.92
N THR A 36 -10.98 0.67 3.25
CA THR A 36 -11.80 1.31 2.24
C THR A 36 -11.44 2.77 2.37
N GLY A 37 -10.59 3.27 1.47
CA GLY A 37 -10.53 4.72 1.25
C GLY A 37 -11.96 5.18 0.97
N ASP A 38 -12.43 6.20 1.69
CA ASP A 38 -13.82 6.70 1.75
C ASP A 38 -14.66 6.37 0.50
N ALA A 39 -15.32 5.22 0.50
CA ALA A 39 -16.20 4.78 -0.59
C ALA A 39 -17.62 5.36 -0.44
N ASP A 40 -17.75 6.56 0.12
CA ASP A 40 -19.02 7.29 0.20
C ASP A 40 -19.29 8.17 -1.04
N GLN A 41 -18.44 8.10 -2.07
CA GLN A 41 -18.78 8.62 -3.39
C GLN A 41 -18.91 7.48 -4.40
N LYS A 42 -20.17 7.05 -4.56
CA LYS A 42 -20.70 6.02 -5.48
C LYS A 42 -20.33 6.19 -6.97
N GLY A 43 -19.45 7.14 -7.31
CA GLY A 43 -18.97 7.42 -8.66
C GLY A 43 -17.49 7.09 -8.92
N ASP A 44 -16.62 6.98 -7.91
CA ASP A 44 -15.16 6.82 -8.12
C ASP A 44 -14.66 5.38 -7.94
N ALA A 45 -15.33 4.56 -7.11
CA ALA A 45 -14.92 3.17 -6.85
C ALA A 45 -14.83 2.29 -8.11
N ALA A 46 -15.75 2.47 -9.08
CA ALA A 46 -15.72 1.73 -10.34
C ALA A 46 -14.54 2.15 -11.24
N ARG A 47 -14.01 3.36 -11.04
CA ARG A 47 -12.89 3.88 -11.80
C ARG A 47 -11.58 3.34 -11.25
N ASP A 48 -11.42 3.30 -9.92
CA ASP A 48 -10.23 2.76 -9.26
C ASP A 48 -10.09 1.24 -9.45
N GLU A 49 -11.20 0.50 -9.38
CA GLU A 49 -11.23 -0.94 -9.67
C GLU A 49 -10.80 -1.23 -11.12
N SER A 50 -11.25 -0.40 -12.07
CA SER A 50 -10.83 -0.53 -13.48
C SER A 50 -9.34 -0.21 -13.72
N LEU A 51 -8.76 0.67 -12.90
CA LEU A 51 -7.33 1.02 -12.99
C LEU A 51 -6.45 -0.05 -12.35
N ALA A 52 -6.83 -0.58 -11.19
CA ALA A 52 -6.13 -1.69 -10.55
C ALA A 52 -6.08 -2.91 -11.46
N SER A 53 -7.23 -3.34 -12.01
CA SER A 53 -7.27 -4.47 -12.96
C SER A 53 -6.44 -4.22 -14.21
N LYS A 54 -6.39 -2.97 -14.70
CA LYS A 54 -5.55 -2.63 -15.86
C LYS A 54 -4.06 -2.74 -15.53
N VAL A 55 -3.64 -2.24 -14.37
CA VAL A 55 -2.24 -2.34 -13.93
C VAL A 55 -1.84 -3.79 -13.74
N GLU A 56 -2.69 -4.61 -13.13
CA GLU A 56 -2.44 -6.05 -12.99
C GLU A 56 -2.26 -6.74 -14.33
N GLU A 57 -3.11 -6.42 -15.30
CA GLU A 57 -3.02 -6.99 -16.64
C GLU A 57 -1.73 -6.56 -17.36
N GLU A 58 -1.32 -5.30 -17.21
CA GLU A 58 -0.03 -4.82 -17.74
C GLU A 58 1.15 -5.57 -17.11
N ILE A 59 1.15 -5.79 -15.79
CA ILE A 59 2.22 -6.54 -15.11
C ILE A 59 2.22 -8.00 -15.55
N ARG A 60 1.04 -8.63 -15.72
CA ARG A 60 0.92 -10.02 -16.20
C ARG A 60 1.45 -10.19 -17.61
N GLN A 61 1.23 -9.22 -18.48
CA GLN A 61 1.76 -9.24 -19.85
C GLN A 61 3.28 -9.06 -19.89
N GLU A 62 3.84 -8.19 -19.04
CA GLU A 62 5.28 -7.96 -18.98
C GLU A 62 6.02 -9.13 -18.28
N TYR A 63 5.40 -9.76 -17.30
CA TYR A 63 5.98 -10.82 -16.48
C TYR A 63 5.08 -12.08 -16.44
N PRO A 64 4.96 -12.84 -17.54
CA PRO A 64 4.04 -13.97 -17.66
C PRO A 64 4.41 -15.18 -16.77
N ASP A 65 5.66 -15.26 -16.30
CA ASP A 65 6.15 -16.32 -15.43
C ASP A 65 5.84 -16.08 -13.94
N ILE A 66 5.33 -14.89 -13.59
CA ILE A 66 4.93 -14.55 -12.22
C ILE A 66 3.46 -14.88 -12.03
N ASP A 67 3.16 -15.70 -11.04
CA ASP A 67 1.78 -15.98 -10.62
C ASP A 67 1.27 -14.76 -9.83
N ILE A 68 0.80 -13.74 -10.56
CA ILE A 68 0.29 -12.51 -9.96
C ILE A 68 -1.07 -12.79 -9.35
N VAL A 69 -1.10 -12.85 -8.02
CA VAL A 69 -2.31 -12.74 -7.23
C VAL A 69 -2.84 -11.31 -7.38
N GLU A 70 -4.15 -11.17 -7.53
CA GLU A 70 -4.88 -9.89 -7.50
C GLU A 70 -4.32 -8.96 -6.40
N PHE A 71 -4.24 -7.66 -6.68
CA PHE A 71 -3.61 -6.71 -5.78
C PHE A 71 -4.29 -6.75 -4.42
N ASN A 72 -3.55 -7.25 -3.44
CA ASN A 72 -3.89 -7.02 -2.05
C ASN A 72 -3.55 -5.58 -1.64
N VAL A 73 -3.92 -5.25 -0.40
CA VAL A 73 -3.64 -3.96 0.23
C VAL A 73 -2.19 -3.50 0.08
N PHE A 74 -1.21 -4.42 0.15
CA PHE A 74 0.20 -4.08 0.01
C PHE A 74 0.59 -3.76 -1.42
N GLY A 75 0.00 -4.45 -2.40
CA GLY A 75 0.18 -4.13 -3.82
C GLY A 75 -0.31 -2.73 -4.14
N LEU A 76 -1.51 -2.38 -3.65
CA LEU A 76 -2.08 -1.03 -3.81
C LEU A 76 -1.21 0.03 -3.13
N TRP A 77 -0.76 -0.20 -1.89
CA TRP A 77 0.17 0.70 -1.19
C TRP A 77 1.52 0.85 -1.87
N ALA A 78 2.07 -0.23 -2.42
CA ALA A 78 3.34 -0.18 -3.16
C ALA A 78 3.20 0.69 -4.42
N TYR A 79 2.11 0.51 -5.16
CA TYR A 79 1.82 1.33 -6.34
C TYR A 79 1.69 2.81 -5.99
N ASP A 80 0.88 3.14 -5.00
CA ASP A 80 0.67 4.52 -4.56
C ASP A 80 1.93 5.13 -3.93
N GLY A 81 2.72 4.33 -3.21
CA GLY A 81 4.01 4.72 -2.65
C GLY A 81 5.01 5.10 -3.73
N ILE A 82 5.15 4.28 -4.77
CA ILE A 82 6.01 4.57 -5.93
C ILE A 82 5.51 5.81 -6.68
N THR A 83 4.20 5.92 -6.88
CA THR A 83 3.59 7.07 -7.56
C THR A 83 3.82 8.37 -6.77
N SER A 84 3.67 8.33 -5.45
CA SER A 84 3.95 9.46 -4.56
C SER A 84 5.43 9.85 -4.59
N LEU A 85 6.34 8.86 -4.55
CA LEU A 85 7.77 9.08 -4.68
C LEU A 85 8.13 9.75 -6.01
N ALA A 86 7.59 9.25 -7.14
CA ALA A 86 7.84 9.81 -8.46
C ALA A 86 7.43 11.29 -8.52
N LYS A 87 6.21 11.62 -8.07
CA LYS A 87 5.73 13.01 -8.00
C LYS A 87 6.59 13.89 -7.09
N ALA A 88 7.08 13.34 -5.98
CA ALA A 88 7.95 14.07 -5.07
C ALA A 88 9.30 14.37 -5.73
N VAL A 89 9.89 13.40 -6.43
CA VAL A 89 11.14 13.55 -7.18
C VAL A 89 10.99 14.58 -8.29
N GLU A 90 9.91 14.55 -9.08
CA GLU A 90 9.65 15.54 -10.14
C GLU A 90 9.65 16.98 -9.61
N LYS A 91 9.05 17.20 -8.43
CA LYS A 91 9.06 18.52 -7.76
C LYS A 91 10.45 18.98 -7.33
N VAL A 92 11.33 18.04 -6.96
CA VAL A 92 12.68 18.33 -6.44
C VAL A 92 13.71 18.47 -7.55
N VAL A 93 13.66 17.63 -8.58
CA VAL A 93 14.66 17.58 -9.65
C VAL A 93 14.72 18.89 -10.46
N GLY A 94 13.61 19.62 -10.54
CA GLY A 94 13.59 20.96 -11.16
C GLY A 94 14.31 22.06 -10.34
N THR A 95 14.70 21.79 -9.09
CA THR A 95 15.20 22.82 -8.16
C THR A 95 16.70 22.75 -7.88
N ALA A 96 17.34 21.58 -8.02
CA ALA A 96 18.76 21.43 -7.74
C ALA A 96 19.34 20.11 -8.30
N ILE A 97 20.66 20.10 -8.50
CA ILE A 97 21.42 18.91 -8.96
C ILE A 97 21.69 18.01 -7.74
N PRO A 98 21.44 16.68 -7.82
CA PRO A 98 21.79 15.75 -6.76
C PRO A 98 23.28 15.77 -6.45
N LYS A 99 23.63 16.12 -5.20
CA LYS A 99 24.99 16.14 -4.68
C LYS A 99 25.05 15.48 -3.32
N PHE A 100 26.20 14.87 -3.02
CA PHE A 100 26.50 14.29 -1.72
C PHE A 100 27.56 15.14 -1.02
N LYS A 101 27.41 15.36 0.28
CA LYS A 101 28.35 16.17 1.08
C LYS A 101 29.75 15.56 1.18
N LYS A 102 29.89 14.25 0.95
CA LYS A 102 31.18 13.54 0.90
C LYS A 102 31.25 12.70 -0.37
N THR A 103 32.41 12.68 -1.00
CA THR A 103 32.72 11.79 -2.12
C THR A 103 32.83 10.35 -1.61
N TYR A 104 32.13 9.42 -2.27
CA TYR A 104 32.17 8.00 -1.94
C TYR A 104 33.60 7.45 -2.05
N ASN A 105 34.19 7.02 -0.93
CA ASN A 105 35.48 6.32 -0.90
C ASN A 105 35.22 4.83 -0.64
N ARG A 106 35.37 4.01 -1.69
CA ARG A 106 35.09 2.56 -1.70
C ARG A 106 35.96 1.74 -0.73
N GLU A 107 37.04 2.32 -0.21
CA GLU A 107 38.02 1.63 0.64
C GLU A 107 37.55 1.38 2.08
N TYR A 108 36.46 2.01 2.54
CA TYR A 108 35.99 1.93 3.93
C TYR A 108 34.50 1.58 4.02
N LEU A 109 34.12 0.39 3.56
CA LEU A 109 32.72 -0.07 3.55
C LEU A 109 32.11 -0.27 4.96
N THR A 110 32.94 -0.40 5.99
CA THR A 110 32.50 -0.56 7.40
C THR A 110 32.48 0.74 8.19
N ASP A 111 32.97 1.84 7.61
CA ASP A 111 32.99 3.14 8.27
C ASP A 111 31.69 3.90 7.98
N LEU A 112 30.74 3.82 8.92
CA LEU A 112 29.46 4.52 8.82
C LEU A 112 29.65 6.05 8.78
N ASP A 113 30.74 6.59 9.34
CA ASP A 113 31.06 8.02 9.29
C ASP A 113 31.56 8.46 7.90
N ALA A 114 31.99 7.50 7.06
CA ALA A 114 32.34 7.73 5.67
C ALA A 114 31.11 7.82 4.74
N LEU A 115 29.91 7.46 5.22
CA LEU A 115 28.68 7.55 4.43
C LEU A 115 28.31 9.03 4.21
N GLY A 116 28.32 9.46 2.95
CA GLY A 116 27.91 10.82 2.60
C GLY A 116 26.40 11.01 2.71
N THR A 117 25.95 12.12 3.29
CA THR A 117 24.53 12.50 3.27
C THR A 117 24.19 13.22 1.95
N SER A 118 23.05 12.91 1.37
CA SER A 118 22.51 13.66 0.21
C SER A 118 22.12 15.08 0.62
N GLU A 119 22.53 16.07 -0.18
CA GLU A 119 22.10 17.46 -0.01
C GLU A 119 20.62 17.64 -0.38
N LEU A 120 20.11 16.81 -1.30
CA LEU A 120 18.70 16.80 -1.69
C LEU A 120 17.81 15.97 -0.78
N GLY A 121 18.38 15.13 0.10
CA GLY A 121 17.61 14.15 0.87
C GLY A 121 16.52 14.79 1.73
N SER A 122 16.83 15.90 2.41
CA SER A 122 15.86 16.63 3.23
C SER A 122 14.75 17.28 2.38
N LEU A 123 15.09 17.79 1.20
CA LEU A 123 14.14 18.41 0.28
C LEU A 123 13.22 17.36 -0.36
N LEU A 124 13.77 16.19 -0.68
CA LEU A 124 12.99 15.04 -1.16
C LEU A 124 12.04 14.52 -0.09
N LEU A 125 12.52 14.33 1.14
CA LEU A 125 11.68 13.90 2.26
C LEU A 125 10.54 14.89 2.50
N HIS A 126 10.85 16.20 2.53
CA HIS A 126 9.84 17.24 2.65
C HIS A 126 8.84 17.22 1.47
N SER A 127 9.31 17.03 0.24
CA SER A 127 8.46 16.91 -0.96
C SER A 127 7.53 15.70 -0.88
N MET A 128 8.02 14.56 -0.39
CA MET A 128 7.23 13.34 -0.19
C MET A 128 6.15 13.54 0.88
N GLN A 129 6.48 14.08 2.06
CA GLN A 129 5.52 14.34 3.14
C GLN A 129 4.41 15.34 2.74
N ASN A 130 4.70 16.21 1.77
CA ASN A 130 3.75 17.17 1.21
C ASN A 130 3.09 16.70 -0.09
N THR A 131 3.35 15.47 -0.53
CA THR A 131 2.69 14.85 -1.67
C THR A 131 1.55 13.98 -1.18
N ALA A 132 0.33 14.29 -1.62
CA ALA A 132 -0.86 13.51 -1.35
C ALA A 132 -1.48 13.08 -2.68
N LEU A 133 -1.93 11.83 -2.75
CA LEU A 133 -2.73 11.31 -3.84
C LEU A 133 -4.17 11.25 -3.34
N LYS A 134 -5.06 12.05 -3.93
CA LYS A 134 -6.50 12.06 -3.58
C LYS A 134 -7.31 10.94 -4.25
N THR A 135 -6.69 10.27 -5.22
CA THR A 135 -7.27 9.20 -6.04
C THR A 135 -6.15 8.20 -6.31
N GLY A 136 -5.51 7.73 -5.23
CA GLY A 136 -4.61 6.58 -5.30
C GLY A 136 -5.42 5.30 -5.44
N LEU A 137 -4.79 4.21 -5.89
CA LEU A 137 -5.49 2.92 -6.01
C LEU A 137 -5.90 2.34 -4.65
N SER A 138 -5.24 2.76 -3.57
CA SER A 138 -5.61 2.47 -2.18
C SER A 138 -6.50 3.53 -1.52
N GLY A 139 -6.97 4.51 -2.31
CA GLY A 139 -7.73 5.68 -1.85
C GLY A 139 -6.83 6.90 -1.59
N ASP A 140 -7.23 7.72 -0.60
CA ASP A 140 -6.43 8.86 -0.16
C ASP A 140 -5.09 8.39 0.43
N PHE A 141 -4.00 8.64 -0.31
CA PHE A 141 -2.66 8.22 0.09
C PHE A 141 -1.80 9.42 0.48
N ARG A 142 -1.32 9.41 1.73
CA ARG A 142 -0.42 10.45 2.27
C ARG A 142 0.52 9.86 3.32
N ILE A 143 1.77 10.29 3.31
CA ILE A 143 2.75 9.94 4.34
C ILE A 143 2.89 11.12 5.31
N VAL A 144 2.66 10.88 6.60
CA VAL A 144 2.78 11.85 7.70
C VAL A 144 3.79 11.29 8.70
N ASP A 145 4.80 12.07 9.06
CA ASP A 145 5.86 11.65 10.00
C ASP A 145 6.58 10.34 9.66
N GLY A 146 6.57 9.96 8.37
CA GLY A 146 7.21 8.73 7.88
C GLY A 146 6.30 7.51 7.85
N GLU A 147 5.04 7.65 8.27
CA GLU A 147 4.04 6.60 8.27
C GLU A 147 2.92 6.90 7.28
N LEU A 148 2.28 5.87 6.73
CA LEU A 148 1.07 6.04 5.95
C LEU A 148 -0.03 6.58 6.87
N GLN A 149 -0.64 7.69 6.50
CA GLN A 149 -1.77 8.23 7.24
C GLN A 149 -2.91 7.19 7.20
N PRO A 150 -3.41 6.74 8.36
CA PRO A 150 -4.44 5.71 8.40
C PRO A 150 -5.76 6.25 7.82
N SER A 151 -6.31 5.53 6.86
CA SER A 151 -7.70 5.67 6.42
C SER A 151 -8.64 5.00 7.42
N PRO A 152 -9.94 5.33 7.43
CA PRO A 152 -10.92 4.62 8.27
C PRO A 152 -10.89 3.13 7.93
N TYR A 153 -10.69 2.28 8.94
CA TYR A 153 -10.83 0.84 8.76
C TYR A 153 -12.31 0.52 8.61
N ARG A 154 -12.66 -0.49 7.81
CA ARG A 154 -14.02 -1.03 7.77
C ARG A 154 -14.03 -2.39 8.44
N ILE A 155 -14.79 -2.54 9.51
CA ILE A 155 -14.98 -3.80 10.20
C ILE A 155 -16.12 -4.57 9.53
N VAL A 156 -15.84 -5.76 9.02
CA VAL A 156 -16.83 -6.65 8.41
C VAL A 156 -16.86 -7.98 9.14
N ASN A 157 -18.03 -8.61 9.20
CA ASN A 157 -18.22 -9.99 9.65
C ASN A 157 -18.41 -10.90 8.43
N ILE A 158 -17.67 -12.01 8.37
CA ILE A 158 -17.82 -13.03 7.33
C ILE A 158 -18.73 -14.13 7.85
N ILE A 159 -19.78 -14.43 7.08
CA ILE A 159 -20.69 -15.54 7.35
C ILE A 159 -20.79 -16.37 6.06
N GLY A 160 -20.16 -17.55 6.05
CA GLY A 160 -20.01 -18.34 4.83
C GLY A 160 -19.21 -17.59 3.76
N LYS A 161 -19.78 -17.43 2.56
CA LYS A 161 -19.16 -16.64 1.46
C LYS A 161 -19.60 -15.16 1.43
N ALA A 162 -20.39 -14.72 2.41
CA ALA A 162 -20.96 -13.37 2.43
C ALA A 162 -20.26 -12.48 3.45
N GLU A 163 -20.09 -11.22 3.08
CA GLU A 163 -19.51 -10.19 3.95
C GLU A 163 -20.58 -9.20 4.38
N LYS A 164 -20.57 -8.86 5.67
CA LYS A 164 -21.48 -7.87 6.24
C LYS A 164 -20.69 -6.80 6.96
N ASN A 165 -20.82 -5.54 6.53
CA ASN A 165 -20.28 -4.40 7.26
C ASN A 165 -20.96 -4.27 8.63
N ILE A 166 -20.16 -4.14 9.69
CA ILE A 166 -20.63 -3.95 11.07
C ILE A 166 -20.04 -2.70 11.76
N GLY A 167 -19.13 -1.95 11.11
CA GLY A 167 -18.55 -0.74 11.70
C GLY A 167 -17.36 -0.17 10.93
N PHE A 168 -16.81 0.90 11.48
CA PHE A 168 -15.57 1.57 11.06
C PHE A 168 -14.68 1.85 12.28
#